data_AF-A0A832JVI7-F1
#
_entry.id   AF-A0A832JVI7-F1
#
_cell.length_a   1.000
_cell.length_b   1.000
_cell.length_c   1.000
_cell.angle_alpha   90.00
_cell.angle_beta   90.00
_cell.angle_gamma   90.00
#
_symmetry.space_group_name_H-M   'P 1'
#
loop_
_entity.id
_entity.type
_entity.pdbx_description
1 polymer ?
#
loop_
_entity_poly.entity_id
_entity_poly.type
_entity_poly.pdbx_seq_one_letter_code
_entity_poly.pdbx_strand_id
1 'polypeptide(L)'
;MPDKQGINNFINWEHPPLAKYLIGLLMYFVGDYPVYWRIPVILTGALTVLLVFLVVHKITGNFPASLTTSILVLVDPMSRALFSIALLDGYVALFTVIALYLTIQRRYREALLVVLIGGCFKASALFTTIPILILVAREEAIGRGKSVLVFIRSLVKYTAISAILYTSLLVLVSVPVMSYMGITQWFNYALVGAVKWHASTKCIGAGCPVSSAPWEWFMGLNSFPLYIYPDGSVLYASGFYPLWSLSLILLVLFTPLPYTRDRTYGYIVLVFLGTLLGYIGLWIIGGRTQYSFYAIHFTPLVYTNLAYIFTKILPHEELVREAVGEWKRVISDIISKLLLT
;
A
#
# COMPACT_ATOMS: atom_id res chain seq x y z
N MET A 1 -19.30 -15.15 -9.16
CA MET A 1 -19.66 -13.80 -9.65
C MET A 1 -20.59 -14.03 -10.83
N PRO A 2 -21.69 -13.27 -11.02
CA PRO A 2 -22.46 -13.43 -12.24
C PRO A 2 -21.54 -13.06 -13.41
N ASP A 3 -21.32 -13.99 -14.34
CA ASP A 3 -20.57 -13.73 -15.55
C ASP A 3 -21.25 -12.57 -16.28
N LYS A 4 -20.52 -11.46 -16.41
CA LYS A 4 -20.99 -10.35 -17.24
C LYS A 4 -20.90 -10.80 -18.69
N GLN A 5 -21.95 -10.57 -19.47
CA GLN A 5 -21.92 -10.88 -20.90
C GLN A 5 -20.69 -10.24 -21.56
N GLY A 6 -19.89 -11.06 -22.27
CA GLY A 6 -18.67 -10.63 -22.93
C GLY A 6 -17.45 -10.43 -22.01
N ILE A 7 -17.46 -10.92 -20.76
CA ILE A 7 -16.31 -10.81 -19.84
C ILE A 7 -15.04 -11.44 -20.43
N ASN A 8 -15.18 -12.50 -21.22
CA ASN A 8 -14.08 -13.15 -21.95
C ASN A 8 -13.39 -12.26 -22.99
N ASN A 9 -14.04 -11.15 -23.40
CA ASN A 9 -13.47 -10.15 -24.32
C ASN A 9 -12.94 -8.92 -23.59
N PHE A 10 -13.14 -8.82 -22.26
CA PHE A 10 -12.64 -7.68 -21.50
C PHE A 10 -11.14 -7.81 -21.29
N ILE A 11 -10.41 -6.83 -21.83
CA ILE A 11 -8.98 -6.70 -21.57
C ILE A 11 -8.76 -5.47 -20.69
N ASN A 12 -8.13 -5.72 -19.55
CA ASN A 12 -7.79 -4.72 -18.57
C ASN A 12 -6.53 -3.97 -19.03
N TRP A 13 -6.68 -2.91 -19.83
CA TRP A 13 -5.55 -2.12 -20.35
C TRP A 13 -5.13 -0.98 -19.42
N GLU A 14 -5.99 -0.61 -18.47
CA GLU A 14 -5.74 0.46 -17.51
C GLU A 14 -4.65 0.10 -16.48
N HIS A 15 -4.38 -1.19 -16.27
CA HIS A 15 -3.36 -1.66 -15.34
C HIS A 15 -2.05 -2.08 -16.05
N PRO A 16 -0.88 -1.75 -15.48
CA PRO A 16 0.41 -2.22 -15.95
C PRO A 16 0.50 -3.75 -16.12
N PRO A 17 1.31 -4.26 -17.07
CA PRO A 17 1.16 -5.64 -17.54
C PRO A 17 2.00 -6.67 -16.78
N LEU A 18 2.92 -6.27 -15.90
CA LEU A 18 3.97 -7.18 -15.41
C LEU A 18 3.42 -8.37 -14.62
N ALA A 19 2.42 -8.14 -13.77
CA ALA A 19 1.71 -9.21 -13.06
C ALA A 19 0.99 -10.17 -14.02
N LYS A 20 0.41 -9.66 -15.11
CA LYS A 20 -0.28 -10.45 -16.14
C LYS A 20 0.71 -11.32 -16.91
N TYR A 21 1.93 -10.83 -17.16
CA TYR A 21 2.98 -11.64 -17.77
C TYR A 21 3.41 -12.80 -16.88
N LEU A 22 3.55 -12.61 -15.56
CA LEU A 22 3.89 -13.72 -14.67
C LEU A 22 2.83 -14.83 -14.71
N ILE A 23 1.55 -14.44 -14.70
CA ILE A 23 0.42 -15.37 -14.83
C ILE A 23 0.48 -16.07 -16.19
N GLY A 24 0.59 -15.30 -17.27
CA GLY A 24 0.62 -15.83 -18.64
C GLY A 24 1.81 -16.73 -18.95
N LEU A 25 3.01 -16.43 -18.41
CA LEU A 25 4.20 -17.28 -18.57
C LEU A 25 4.00 -18.64 -17.90
N LEU A 26 3.42 -18.69 -16.70
CA LEU A 26 3.11 -19.97 -16.07
C LEU A 26 2.02 -20.74 -16.83
N MET A 27 0.99 -20.05 -17.32
CA MET A 27 -0.02 -20.66 -18.18
C MET A 27 0.62 -21.30 -19.41
N TYR A 28 1.58 -20.59 -20.03
CA TYR A 28 2.27 -21.07 -21.23
C TYR A 28 3.16 -22.29 -20.96
N PHE A 29 3.95 -22.29 -19.88
CA PHE A 29 4.92 -23.36 -19.61
C PHE A 29 4.34 -24.56 -18.85
N VAL A 30 3.33 -24.34 -18.00
CA VAL A 30 2.80 -25.38 -17.10
C VAL A 30 1.36 -25.78 -17.46
N GLY A 31 0.60 -24.89 -18.08
CA GLY A 31 -0.75 -25.14 -18.55
C GLY A 31 -1.79 -24.15 -18.02
N ASP A 32 -2.95 -24.12 -18.68
CA ASP A 32 -4.04 -23.19 -18.38
C ASP A 32 -5.03 -23.77 -17.35
N TYR A 33 -4.60 -23.83 -16.08
CA TYR A 33 -5.43 -24.30 -14.98
C TYR A 33 -5.47 -23.30 -13.82
N PRO A 34 -6.62 -23.14 -13.11
CA PRO A 34 -6.78 -22.15 -12.04
C PRO A 34 -5.72 -22.17 -10.94
N VAL A 35 -5.16 -23.33 -10.64
CA VAL A 35 -4.09 -23.44 -9.62
C VAL A 35 -2.78 -22.80 -10.11
N TYR A 36 -2.43 -22.96 -11.39
CA TYR A 36 -1.19 -22.44 -11.96
C TYR A 36 -1.22 -20.92 -12.10
N TRP A 37 -2.39 -20.35 -12.40
CA TRP A 37 -2.58 -18.88 -12.44
C TRP A 37 -2.29 -18.22 -11.09
N ARG A 38 -2.51 -18.95 -9.99
CA ARG A 38 -2.38 -18.45 -8.61
C ARG A 38 -0.97 -18.62 -8.04
N ILE A 39 -0.12 -19.47 -8.60
CA ILE A 39 1.23 -19.70 -8.09
C ILE A 39 2.04 -18.40 -7.89
N PRO A 40 2.07 -17.44 -8.84
CA PRO A 40 2.86 -16.23 -8.68
C PRO A 40 2.44 -15.38 -7.47
N VAL A 41 1.12 -15.26 -7.25
CA VAL A 41 0.58 -14.47 -6.13
C VAL A 41 0.69 -15.23 -4.80
N ILE A 42 0.64 -16.57 -4.80
CA ILE A 42 0.91 -17.40 -3.62
C ILE A 42 2.36 -17.22 -3.17
N LEU A 43 3.32 -17.29 -4.11
CA LEU A 43 4.74 -17.04 -3.82
C LEU A 43 4.98 -15.62 -3.31
N THR A 44 4.28 -14.64 -3.89
CA THR A 44 4.28 -13.24 -3.43
C THR A 44 3.81 -13.13 -1.98
N GLY A 45 2.76 -13.87 -1.61
CA GLY A 45 2.27 -13.95 -0.23
C GLY A 45 3.28 -14.56 0.74
N ALA A 46 3.90 -15.68 0.37
CA ALA A 46 4.94 -16.32 1.16
C ALA A 46 6.15 -15.40 1.40
N LEU A 47 6.61 -14.69 0.36
CA LEU A 47 7.67 -13.69 0.48
C LEU A 47 7.26 -12.51 1.34
N THR A 48 6.02 -12.04 1.24
CA THR A 48 5.48 -10.95 2.08
C THR A 48 5.52 -11.34 3.56
N VAL A 49 5.08 -12.55 3.92
CA VAL A 49 5.13 -13.08 5.29
C VAL A 49 6.57 -13.13 5.81
N LEU A 50 7.50 -13.65 5.01
CA LEU A 50 8.93 -13.69 5.36
C LEU A 50 9.52 -12.27 5.54
N LEU A 51 9.17 -11.33 4.68
CA LEU A 51 9.68 -9.97 4.76
C LEU A 51 9.14 -9.21 5.97
N VAL A 52 7.88 -9.45 6.37
CA VAL A 52 7.34 -8.91 7.63
C VAL A 52 8.14 -9.43 8.82
N PHE A 53 8.49 -10.73 8.85
CA PHE A 53 9.39 -11.28 9.87
C PHE A 53 10.70 -10.47 9.94
N LEU A 54 11.36 -10.29 8.79
CA LEU A 54 12.65 -9.60 8.71
C LEU A 54 12.56 -8.12 9.11
N VAL A 55 11.48 -7.43 8.72
CA VAL A 55 11.21 -6.04 9.11
C VAL A 55 11.04 -5.93 10.61
N VAL A 56 10.14 -6.72 11.20
CA VAL A 56 9.87 -6.68 12.65
C VAL A 56 11.09 -7.07 13.44
N HIS A 57 11.82 -8.10 13.01
CA HIS A 57 13.04 -8.52 13.70
C HIS A 57 14.09 -7.42 13.69
N LYS A 58 14.25 -6.72 12.55
CA LYS A 58 15.21 -5.62 12.42
C LYS A 58 14.89 -4.43 13.33
N ILE A 59 13.62 -4.04 13.45
CA ILE A 59 13.22 -2.86 14.23
C ILE A 59 13.01 -3.16 15.72
N THR A 60 12.69 -4.41 16.07
CA THR A 60 12.40 -4.79 17.47
C THR A 60 13.54 -5.55 18.14
N GLY A 61 14.32 -6.32 17.39
CA GLY A 61 15.24 -7.33 17.92
C GLY A 61 14.53 -8.52 18.60
N ASN A 62 13.20 -8.61 18.52
CA ASN A 62 12.39 -9.56 19.28
C ASN A 62 11.90 -10.69 18.35
N PHE A 63 12.49 -11.87 18.48
CA PHE A 63 12.15 -13.04 17.67
C PHE A 63 10.68 -13.51 17.87
N PRO A 64 10.19 -13.74 19.11
CA PRO A 64 8.78 -14.10 19.33
C PRO A 64 7.79 -13.11 18.71
N ALA A 65 8.05 -11.81 18.83
CA ALA A 65 7.22 -10.78 18.20
C ALA A 65 7.25 -10.92 16.68
N SER A 66 8.43 -11.07 16.08
CA SER A 66 8.60 -11.21 14.63
C SER A 66 7.88 -12.43 14.07
N LEU A 67 7.98 -13.57 14.75
CA LEU A 67 7.28 -14.80 14.38
C LEU A 67 5.76 -14.62 14.50
N THR A 68 5.31 -14.08 15.64
CA THR A 68 3.89 -13.80 15.89
C THR A 68 3.31 -12.88 14.81
N THR A 69 3.99 -11.78 14.49
CA THR A 69 3.53 -10.83 13.45
C THR A 69 3.40 -11.50 12.09
N SER A 70 4.35 -12.36 11.73
CA SER A 70 4.34 -13.05 10.45
C SER A 70 3.21 -14.07 10.36
N ILE A 71 2.95 -14.80 11.46
CA ILE A 71 1.78 -15.69 11.57
C ILE A 71 0.49 -14.87 11.47
N LEU A 72 0.39 -13.73 12.15
CA LEU A 72 -0.78 -12.86 12.06
C LEU A 72 -1.03 -12.36 10.63
N VAL A 73 0.00 -11.97 9.89
CA VAL A 73 -0.11 -11.64 8.46
C VAL A 73 -0.56 -12.85 7.64
N LEU A 74 -0.03 -14.04 7.91
CA LEU A 74 -0.39 -15.26 7.20
C LEU A 74 -1.87 -15.66 7.41
N VAL A 75 -2.38 -15.52 8.64
CA VAL A 75 -3.75 -15.94 8.98
C VAL A 75 -4.79 -14.83 8.80
N ASP A 76 -4.38 -13.57 8.62
CA ASP A 76 -5.28 -12.46 8.34
C ASP A 76 -6.21 -12.79 7.15
N PRO A 77 -7.53 -12.60 7.28
CA PRO A 77 -8.47 -12.99 6.23
C PRO A 77 -8.22 -12.27 4.89
N MET A 78 -7.75 -11.02 4.90
CA MET A 78 -7.37 -10.30 3.68
C MET A 78 -6.20 -10.98 3.00
N SER A 79 -5.14 -11.32 3.74
CA SER A 79 -3.98 -12.05 3.19
C SER A 79 -4.39 -13.38 2.59
N ARG A 80 -5.15 -14.19 3.34
CA ARG A 80 -5.57 -15.52 2.88
C ARG A 80 -6.40 -15.45 1.60
N ALA A 81 -7.26 -14.44 1.48
CA ALA A 81 -8.08 -14.26 0.29
C ALA A 81 -7.26 -13.71 -0.89
N LEU A 82 -6.47 -12.65 -0.69
CA LEU A 82 -5.81 -11.95 -1.79
C LEU A 82 -4.55 -12.66 -2.30
N PHE A 83 -3.88 -13.47 -1.48
CA PHE A 83 -2.77 -14.30 -1.93
C PHE A 83 -3.21 -15.66 -2.51
N SER A 84 -4.52 -15.94 -2.59
CA SER A 84 -5.07 -17.17 -3.18
C SER A 84 -5.87 -16.95 -4.47
N ILE A 85 -6.08 -15.71 -4.89
CA ILE A 85 -6.78 -15.33 -6.12
C ILE A 85 -5.79 -14.62 -7.03
N ALA A 86 -5.77 -14.95 -8.33
CA ALA A 86 -4.87 -14.37 -9.33
C ALA A 86 -5.21 -12.89 -9.64
N LEU A 87 -5.06 -12.01 -8.64
CA LEU A 87 -5.23 -10.56 -8.69
C LEU A 87 -3.86 -9.87 -8.58
N LEU A 88 -3.81 -8.62 -9.03
CA LEU A 88 -2.57 -7.82 -9.08
C LEU A 88 -2.25 -7.17 -7.71
N ASP A 89 -3.21 -7.17 -6.79
CA ASP A 89 -3.15 -6.47 -5.51
C ASP A 89 -2.10 -7.03 -4.55
N GLY A 90 -1.90 -8.35 -4.52
CA GLY A 90 -0.93 -8.98 -3.62
C GLY A 90 0.50 -8.50 -3.84
N TYR A 91 0.87 -8.16 -5.08
CA TYR A 91 2.21 -7.62 -5.40
C TYR A 91 2.44 -6.26 -4.73
N VAL A 92 1.41 -5.45 -4.58
CA VAL A 92 1.51 -4.14 -3.93
C VAL A 92 2.01 -4.29 -2.50
N ALA A 93 1.44 -5.24 -1.75
CA ALA A 93 1.87 -5.52 -0.37
C ALA A 93 3.35 -5.95 -0.29
N LEU A 94 3.79 -6.82 -1.22
CA LEU A 94 5.18 -7.26 -1.30
C LEU A 94 6.15 -6.09 -1.53
N PHE A 95 5.92 -5.29 -2.58
CA PHE A 95 6.81 -4.18 -2.90
C PHE A 95 6.83 -3.12 -1.79
N THR A 96 5.70 -2.88 -1.12
CA THR A 96 5.63 -1.94 0.00
C THR A 96 6.39 -2.43 1.23
N VAL A 97 6.36 -3.72 1.56
CA VAL A 97 7.16 -4.24 2.69
C VAL A 97 8.66 -4.28 2.38
N ILE A 98 9.05 -4.56 1.12
CA ILE A 98 10.46 -4.43 0.68
C ILE A 98 10.91 -2.97 0.80
N ALA A 99 10.09 -2.02 0.33
CA ALA A 99 10.38 -0.60 0.41
C ALA A 99 10.49 -0.12 1.86
N LEU A 100 9.63 -0.60 2.77
CA LEU A 100 9.72 -0.33 4.20
C LEU A 100 11.03 -0.87 4.77
N TYR A 101 11.40 -2.11 4.46
CA TYR A 101 12.66 -2.73 4.91
C TYR A 101 13.89 -1.90 4.50
N LEU A 102 13.94 -1.46 3.23
CA LEU A 102 15.01 -0.59 2.72
C LEU A 102 14.98 0.81 3.35
N THR A 103 13.79 1.35 3.59
CA THR A 103 13.61 2.65 4.26
C THR A 103 14.14 2.62 5.69
N ILE A 104 13.90 1.55 6.45
CA ILE A 104 14.46 1.35 7.79
C ILE A 104 15.99 1.27 7.74
N GLN A 105 16.57 0.77 6.64
CA GLN A 105 18.01 0.76 6.39
C GLN A 105 18.58 2.10 5.92
N ARG A 106 17.75 3.14 5.80
CA ARG A 106 18.10 4.42 5.18
C ARG A 106 18.55 4.32 3.72
N ARG A 107 18.11 3.26 3.03
CA ARG A 107 18.34 3.02 1.60
C ARG A 107 17.18 3.57 0.78
N TYR A 108 16.94 4.87 0.91
CA TYR A 108 15.71 5.50 0.42
C TYR A 108 15.62 5.51 -1.11
N ARG A 109 16.75 5.62 -1.82
CA ARG A 109 16.79 5.61 -3.29
C ARG A 109 16.45 4.24 -3.84
N GLU A 110 16.94 3.18 -3.20
CA GLU A 110 16.59 1.80 -3.56
C GLU A 110 15.15 1.48 -3.20
N ALA A 111 14.66 1.97 -2.04
CA ALA A 111 13.24 1.85 -1.69
C ALA A 111 12.36 2.50 -2.76
N LEU A 112 12.74 3.68 -3.25
CA LEU A 112 12.04 4.38 -4.33
C LEU A 112 12.02 3.53 -5.61
N LEU A 113 13.16 3.01 -6.05
CA LEU A 113 13.25 2.13 -7.23
C LEU A 113 12.34 0.90 -7.09
N VAL A 114 12.36 0.23 -5.93
CA VAL A 114 11.50 -0.93 -5.64
C VAL A 114 10.03 -0.59 -5.79
N VAL A 115 9.57 0.56 -5.28
CA VAL A 115 8.18 0.99 -5.43
C VAL A 115 7.83 1.32 -6.89
N LEU A 116 8.74 1.92 -7.66
CA LEU A 116 8.51 2.19 -9.09
C LEU A 116 8.36 0.89 -9.90
N ILE A 117 9.16 -0.14 -9.57
CA ILE A 117 9.00 -1.49 -10.13
C ILE A 117 7.66 -2.10 -9.70
N GLY A 118 7.28 -1.97 -8.43
CA GLY A 118 5.96 -2.39 -7.94
C GLY A 118 4.80 -1.70 -8.67
N GLY A 119 4.99 -0.43 -9.06
CA GLY A 119 4.07 0.31 -9.92
C GLY A 119 3.81 -0.39 -11.25
N CYS A 120 4.78 -1.11 -11.81
CA CYS A 120 4.65 -1.88 -13.04
C CYS A 120 3.84 -3.18 -12.89
N PHE A 121 3.60 -3.65 -11.65
CA PHE A 121 2.63 -4.69 -11.33
C PHE A 121 1.24 -4.09 -11.11
N LYS A 122 1.18 -2.99 -10.36
CA LYS A 122 -0.04 -2.23 -10.09
C LYS A 122 0.31 -0.81 -9.66
N ALA A 123 -0.25 0.18 -10.36
CA ALA A 123 0.05 1.61 -10.15
C ALA A 123 -0.21 2.10 -8.71
N SER A 124 -1.11 1.47 -7.94
CA SER A 124 -1.36 1.84 -6.54
C SER A 124 -0.18 1.63 -5.61
N ALA A 125 0.82 0.82 -5.98
CA ALA A 125 2.09 0.75 -5.26
C ALA A 125 2.79 2.11 -5.22
N LEU A 126 2.61 2.96 -6.24
CA LEU A 126 3.22 4.28 -6.31
C LEU A 126 2.77 5.22 -5.19
N PHE A 127 1.68 4.95 -4.47
CA PHE A 127 1.34 5.74 -3.29
C PHE A 127 2.42 5.69 -2.20
N THR A 128 3.21 4.61 -2.15
CA THR A 128 4.34 4.49 -1.22
C THR A 128 5.54 5.36 -1.64
N THR A 129 5.58 5.92 -2.85
CA THR A 129 6.65 6.89 -3.20
C THR A 129 6.50 8.20 -2.43
N ILE A 130 5.28 8.60 -2.06
CA ILE A 130 5.00 9.85 -1.32
C ILE A 130 5.89 9.98 -0.07
N PRO A 131 5.84 9.04 0.89
CA PRO A 131 6.68 9.13 2.08
C PRO A 131 8.18 8.94 1.79
N ILE A 132 8.56 8.13 0.80
CA ILE A 132 9.96 7.89 0.47
C ILE A 132 10.60 9.14 -0.14
N LEU A 133 9.90 9.86 -1.01
CA LEU A 133 10.37 11.12 -1.59
C LEU A 133 10.64 12.17 -0.52
N ILE A 134 9.78 12.25 0.50
CA ILE A 134 9.98 13.13 1.66
C ILE A 134 11.26 12.75 2.41
N LEU A 135 11.50 11.45 2.61
CA LEU A 135 12.70 10.96 3.30
C LEU A 135 13.99 11.25 2.53
N VAL A 136 14.01 11.04 1.22
CA VAL A 136 15.15 11.37 0.36
C VAL A 136 15.43 12.87 0.39
N ALA A 137 14.39 13.71 0.24
CA ALA A 137 14.54 15.16 0.28
C ALA A 137 15.04 15.65 1.65
N ARG A 138 14.54 15.03 2.74
CA ARG A 138 14.98 15.32 4.11
C ARG A 138 16.44 14.95 4.34
N GLU A 139 16.89 13.79 3.83
CA GLU A 139 18.28 13.35 3.95
C GLU A 139 19.23 14.35 3.29
N GLU A 140 18.95 14.79 2.05
CA GLU A 140 19.78 15.78 1.37
C GLU A 140 19.75 17.15 2.06
N ALA A 141 18.60 17.58 2.57
CA ALA A 141 18.49 18.83 3.31
C ALA A 141 19.32 18.80 4.59
N ILE A 142 19.29 17.70 5.36
CA ILE A 142 20.10 17.53 6.57
C ILE A 142 21.59 17.57 6.23
N GLY A 143 22.00 16.88 5.16
CA GLY A 143 23.40 16.90 4.69
C GLY A 143 23.90 18.27 4.25
N ARG A 144 22.99 19.24 4.03
CA ARG A 144 23.30 20.63 3.62
C ARG A 144 22.80 21.67 4.62
N GLY A 145 22.88 21.38 5.92
CA GLY A 145 22.59 22.34 6.98
C GLY A 145 21.11 22.60 7.23
N LYS A 146 20.23 21.63 6.92
CA LYS A 146 18.76 21.68 7.14
C LYS A 146 18.06 22.80 6.36
N SER A 147 18.56 23.16 5.19
CA SER A 147 17.96 24.19 4.33
C SER A 147 16.61 23.73 3.76
N VAL A 148 15.57 24.53 3.99
CA VAL A 148 14.22 24.32 3.41
C VAL A 148 14.27 24.39 1.88
N LEU A 149 15.08 25.29 1.32
CA LEU A 149 15.25 25.42 -0.12
C LEU A 149 15.87 24.14 -0.72
N VAL A 150 16.85 23.53 -0.04
CA VAL A 150 17.41 22.23 -0.46
C VAL A 150 16.33 21.15 -0.41
N PHE A 151 15.55 21.08 0.68
CA PHE A 151 14.45 20.12 0.79
C PHE A 151 13.47 20.22 -0.39
N ILE A 152 12.99 21.44 -0.70
CA ILE A 152 12.04 21.66 -1.80
C ILE A 152 12.68 21.29 -3.15
N ARG A 153 13.91 21.72 -3.42
CA ARG A 153 14.62 21.39 -4.65
C ARG A 153 14.83 19.88 -4.81
N SER A 154 15.22 19.19 -3.74
CA SER A 154 15.38 17.75 -3.74
C SER A 154 14.05 17.04 -3.96
N LEU A 155 12.96 17.49 -3.31
CA LEU A 155 11.63 16.93 -3.52
C LEU A 155 11.19 17.02 -4.98
N VAL A 156 11.34 18.20 -5.62
CA VAL A 156 11.03 18.40 -7.04
C VAL A 156 11.90 17.52 -7.93
N LYS A 157 13.21 17.51 -7.67
CA LYS A 157 14.19 16.69 -8.43
C LYS A 157 13.83 15.21 -8.40
N TYR A 158 13.65 14.62 -7.22
CA TYR A 158 13.36 13.18 -7.10
C TYR A 158 11.96 12.83 -7.58
N THR A 159 10.98 13.73 -7.45
CA THR A 159 9.66 13.53 -8.08
C THR A 159 9.78 13.45 -9.59
N ALA A 160 10.51 14.38 -10.23
CA ALA A 160 10.73 14.36 -11.69
C ALA A 160 11.50 13.11 -12.14
N ILE A 161 12.58 12.74 -11.43
CA ILE A 161 13.34 11.52 -11.71
C ILE A 161 12.45 10.28 -11.58
N SER A 162 11.60 10.21 -10.55
CA SER A 162 10.70 9.08 -10.32
C SER A 162 9.65 8.95 -11.42
N ALA A 163 9.08 10.08 -11.85
CA ALA A 163 8.12 10.11 -12.94
C ALA A 163 8.76 9.61 -14.25
N ILE A 164 9.92 10.15 -14.62
CA ILE A 164 10.67 9.72 -15.82
C ILE A 164 11.02 8.24 -15.74
N LEU A 165 11.55 7.79 -14.61
CA LEU A 165 11.97 6.41 -14.41
C LEU A 165 10.80 5.44 -14.45
N TYR A 166 9.70 5.75 -13.75
CA TYR A 166 8.49 4.93 -13.80
C TYR A 166 7.91 4.87 -15.22
N THR A 167 7.79 5.99 -15.92
CA THR A 167 7.31 6.00 -17.31
C THR A 167 8.23 5.19 -18.21
N SER A 168 9.55 5.30 -18.05
CA SER A 168 10.53 4.52 -18.82
C SER A 168 10.40 3.02 -18.55
N LEU A 169 10.26 2.62 -17.28
CA LEU A 169 10.02 1.22 -16.89
C LEU A 169 8.69 0.72 -17.47
N LEU A 170 7.63 1.53 -17.40
CA LEU A 170 6.31 1.18 -17.92
C LEU A 170 6.34 1.00 -19.44
N VAL A 171 7.02 1.89 -20.17
CA VAL A 171 7.27 1.74 -21.62
C VAL A 171 8.01 0.44 -21.90
N LEU A 172 9.10 0.17 -21.17
CA LEU A 172 9.93 -1.02 -21.35
C LEU A 172 9.12 -2.32 -21.16
N VAL A 173 8.37 -2.44 -20.06
CA VAL A 173 7.55 -3.64 -19.81
C VAL A 173 6.35 -3.70 -20.76
N SER A 174 5.92 -2.59 -21.34
CA SER A 174 4.77 -2.57 -22.26
C SER A 174 5.15 -2.83 -23.71
N VAL A 175 6.42 -3.10 -24.06
CA VAL A 175 6.83 -3.35 -25.45
C VAL A 175 5.99 -4.43 -26.15
N PRO A 176 5.72 -5.61 -25.55
CA PRO A 176 4.86 -6.63 -26.16
C PRO A 176 3.40 -6.18 -26.32
N VAL A 177 2.90 -5.36 -25.40
CA VAL A 177 1.54 -4.81 -25.47
C VAL A 177 1.45 -3.75 -26.59
N MET A 178 2.46 -2.89 -26.70
CA MET A 178 2.58 -1.88 -27.75
C MET A 178 2.73 -2.50 -29.14
N SER A 179 3.44 -3.63 -29.28
CA SER A 179 3.52 -4.32 -30.57
C SER A 179 2.18 -4.94 -30.99
N TYR A 180 1.34 -5.32 -30.03
CA TYR A 180 0.01 -5.87 -30.29
C TYR A 180 -1.04 -4.80 -30.65
N MET A 181 -1.18 -3.74 -29.85
CA MET A 181 -2.24 -2.72 -30.04
C MET A 181 -1.77 -1.42 -30.73
N GLY A 182 -0.46 -1.24 -30.91
CA GLY A 182 0.15 0.00 -31.38
C GLY A 182 0.41 1.02 -30.26
N ILE A 183 1.47 1.81 -30.43
CA ILE A 183 1.95 2.79 -29.43
C ILE A 183 0.86 3.83 -29.09
N THR A 184 0.12 4.32 -30.08
CA THR A 184 -0.93 5.32 -29.88
C THR A 184 -2.08 4.78 -29.03
N GLN A 185 -2.52 3.55 -29.28
CA GLN A 185 -3.58 2.94 -28.47
C GLN A 185 -3.08 2.65 -27.06
N TRP A 186 -1.87 2.12 -26.92
CA TRP A 186 -1.25 1.91 -25.62
C TRP A 186 -1.17 3.20 -24.80
N PHE A 187 -0.72 4.29 -25.40
CA PHE A 187 -0.67 5.60 -24.74
C PHE A 187 -2.06 6.03 -24.25
N ASN A 188 -3.07 5.89 -25.12
CA ASN A 188 -4.44 6.27 -24.80
C ASN A 188 -5.06 5.41 -23.70
N TYR A 189 -4.76 4.12 -23.62
CA TYR A 189 -5.33 3.22 -22.61
C TYR A 189 -4.49 3.13 -21.33
N ALA A 190 -3.19 2.87 -21.44
CA ALA A 190 -2.31 2.58 -20.31
C ALA A 190 -1.78 3.83 -19.57
N LEU A 191 -1.82 5.01 -20.19
CA LEU A 191 -1.44 6.27 -19.55
C LEU A 191 -2.64 7.18 -19.32
N VAL A 192 -3.20 7.74 -20.39
CA VAL A 192 -4.29 8.72 -20.28
C VAL A 192 -5.56 8.07 -19.74
N GLY A 193 -5.92 6.92 -20.31
CA GLY A 193 -7.08 6.12 -19.93
C GLY A 193 -6.98 5.60 -18.51
N ALA A 194 -5.82 5.10 -18.10
CA ALA A 194 -5.56 4.62 -16.75
C ALA A 194 -5.80 5.71 -15.69
N VAL A 195 -5.26 6.92 -15.89
CA VAL A 195 -5.48 8.04 -14.97
C VAL A 195 -6.96 8.42 -14.92
N LYS A 196 -7.61 8.58 -16.08
CA LYS A 196 -9.04 8.90 -16.16
C LYS A 196 -9.91 7.84 -15.49
N TRP A 197 -9.59 6.56 -15.70
CA TRP A 197 -10.28 5.43 -15.09
C TRP A 197 -10.10 5.43 -13.58
N HIS A 198 -8.88 5.55 -13.07
CA HIS A 198 -8.65 5.51 -11.63
C HIS A 198 -9.28 6.71 -10.89
N ALA A 199 -9.27 7.90 -11.51
CA ALA A 199 -9.85 9.12 -10.94
C ALA A 199 -11.38 9.25 -11.11
N SER A 200 -12.06 8.30 -11.78
CA SER A 200 -13.51 8.36 -11.98
C SER A 200 -14.30 7.52 -10.98
N THR A 201 -15.62 7.75 -10.92
CA THR A 201 -16.57 6.83 -10.27
C THR A 201 -17.07 5.84 -11.31
N LYS A 202 -16.93 4.54 -11.05
CA LYS A 202 -17.19 3.48 -12.04
C LYS A 202 -18.64 3.03 -12.03
N CYS A 203 -19.26 3.01 -10.86
CA CYS A 203 -20.61 2.52 -10.67
C CYS A 203 -21.20 3.08 -9.36
N ILE A 204 -22.48 3.46 -9.37
CA ILE A 204 -23.25 3.91 -8.19
C ILE A 204 -24.63 3.21 -8.23
N GLY A 205 -25.13 2.76 -7.07
CA GLY A 205 -26.49 2.22 -6.92
C GLY A 205 -26.55 0.71 -6.66
N ALA A 206 -27.77 0.18 -6.57
CA ALA A 206 -28.06 -1.17 -6.06
C ALA A 206 -27.52 -2.33 -6.93
N GLY A 207 -27.14 -2.07 -8.19
CA GLY A 207 -26.53 -3.06 -9.09
C GLY A 207 -25.00 -3.05 -9.13
N CYS A 208 -24.36 -2.18 -8.33
CA CYS A 208 -22.93 -1.97 -8.37
C CYS A 208 -22.19 -2.78 -7.31
N PRO A 209 -20.96 -3.25 -7.59
CA PRO A 209 -20.12 -3.83 -6.54
C PRO A 209 -19.90 -2.84 -5.40
N VAL A 210 -19.96 -3.34 -4.17
CA VAL A 210 -19.78 -2.52 -2.97
C VAL A 210 -18.40 -1.88 -2.98
N SER A 211 -18.37 -0.55 -2.92
CA SER A 211 -17.16 0.26 -2.77
C SER A 211 -17.01 0.74 -1.34
N SER A 212 -15.76 0.90 -0.88
CA SER A 212 -15.41 1.42 0.44
C SER A 212 -14.44 2.60 0.32
N ALA A 213 -14.63 3.61 1.16
CA ALA A 213 -13.63 4.67 1.33
C ALA A 213 -12.37 4.13 2.04
N PRO A 214 -11.18 4.75 1.87
CA PRO A 214 -9.94 4.23 2.42
C PRO A 214 -9.92 3.99 3.94
N TRP A 215 -10.64 4.81 4.72
CA TRP A 215 -10.75 4.64 6.17
C TRP A 215 -11.68 3.50 6.57
N GLU A 216 -12.67 3.14 5.74
CA GLU A 216 -13.62 2.06 6.02
C GLU A 216 -12.94 0.69 6.03
N TRP A 217 -11.83 0.54 5.30
CA TRP A 217 -11.06 -0.69 5.24
C TRP A 217 -10.56 -1.15 6.61
N PHE A 218 -10.20 -0.22 7.49
CA PHE A 218 -9.70 -0.54 8.84
C PHE A 218 -10.81 -0.98 9.79
N MET A 219 -12.07 -0.67 9.46
CA MET A 219 -13.27 -1.01 10.24
C MET A 219 -14.01 -2.22 9.66
N GLY A 220 -13.54 -2.80 8.56
CA GLY A 220 -14.21 -3.90 7.87
C GLY A 220 -15.54 -3.53 7.19
N LEU A 221 -15.83 -2.23 7.07
CA LEU A 221 -17.07 -1.74 6.47
C LEU A 221 -17.02 -1.83 4.95
N ASN A 222 -18.17 -2.09 4.32
CA ASN A 222 -18.31 -2.11 2.85
C ASN A 222 -17.25 -3.01 2.17
N SER A 223 -17.04 -4.20 2.76
CA SER A 223 -16.06 -5.16 2.26
C SER A 223 -16.53 -5.78 0.94
N PHE A 224 -15.63 -5.83 -0.05
CA PHE A 224 -15.92 -6.36 -1.38
C PHE A 224 -16.09 -7.89 -1.32
N PRO A 225 -17.19 -8.45 -1.86
CA PRO A 225 -17.40 -9.89 -1.93
C PRO A 225 -16.53 -10.49 -3.05
N LEU A 226 -15.50 -11.26 -2.67
CA LEU A 226 -14.60 -11.93 -3.61
C LEU A 226 -15.24 -13.19 -4.19
N TYR A 227 -15.96 -13.94 -3.36
CA TYR A 227 -16.60 -15.19 -3.76
C TYR A 227 -17.84 -15.45 -2.91
N ILE A 228 -18.89 -16.00 -3.53
CA ILE A 228 -20.11 -16.43 -2.85
C ILE A 228 -20.16 -17.95 -2.98
N TYR A 229 -20.15 -18.64 -1.86
CA TYR A 229 -20.20 -20.10 -1.79
C TYR A 229 -21.61 -20.62 -2.06
N PRO A 230 -21.78 -21.90 -2.47
CA PRO A 230 -23.09 -22.48 -2.73
C PRO A 230 -24.04 -22.48 -1.53
N ASP A 231 -23.51 -22.45 -0.30
CA ASP A 231 -24.26 -22.35 0.94
C ASP A 231 -24.71 -20.92 1.29
N GLY A 232 -24.40 -19.95 0.42
CA GLY A 232 -24.71 -18.53 0.61
C GLY A 232 -23.68 -17.77 1.46
N SER A 233 -22.67 -18.45 2.04
CA SER A 233 -21.59 -17.76 2.72
C SER A 233 -20.73 -16.96 1.73
N VAL A 234 -20.09 -15.89 2.20
CA VAL A 234 -19.35 -14.96 1.31
C VAL A 234 -17.93 -14.78 1.81
N LEU A 235 -16.96 -14.99 0.92
CA LEU A 235 -15.57 -14.62 1.13
C LEU A 235 -15.42 -13.12 0.85
N TYR A 236 -15.17 -12.34 1.89
CA TYR A 236 -14.94 -10.90 1.76
C TYR A 236 -13.46 -10.56 1.71
N ALA A 237 -13.12 -9.54 0.93
CA ALA A 237 -11.83 -8.86 1.03
C ALA A 237 -11.83 -7.94 2.26
N SER A 238 -11.60 -8.52 3.44
CA SER A 238 -11.63 -7.80 4.71
C SER A 238 -10.50 -8.27 5.61
N GLY A 239 -9.79 -7.33 6.22
CA GLY A 239 -8.80 -7.65 7.24
C GLY A 239 -9.47 -8.08 8.53
N PHE A 240 -8.70 -8.59 9.49
CA PHE A 240 -9.22 -8.78 10.85
C PHE A 240 -9.43 -7.42 11.52
N TYR A 241 -10.61 -6.82 11.29
CA TYR A 241 -10.91 -5.42 11.60
C TYR A 241 -10.59 -5.00 13.05
N PRO A 242 -10.68 -5.84 14.11
CA PRO A 242 -10.29 -5.41 15.45
C PRO A 242 -8.82 -4.99 15.52
N LEU A 243 -7.91 -5.76 14.90
CA LEU A 243 -6.48 -5.41 14.89
C LEU A 243 -6.17 -4.28 13.90
N TRP A 244 -6.87 -4.21 12.78
CA TRP A 244 -6.69 -3.11 11.82
C TRP A 244 -7.13 -1.77 12.39
N SER A 245 -8.29 -1.73 13.03
CA SER A 245 -8.81 -0.56 13.75
C SER A 245 -7.87 -0.17 14.89
N LEU A 246 -7.47 -1.13 15.72
CA LEU A 246 -6.50 -0.90 16.79
C LEU A 246 -5.19 -0.32 16.25
N SER A 247 -4.67 -0.87 15.16
CA SER A 247 -3.45 -0.37 14.54
C SER A 247 -3.60 1.07 14.12
N LEU A 248 -4.69 1.44 13.45
CA LEU A 248 -4.92 2.82 13.01
C LEU A 248 -5.06 3.79 14.20
N ILE A 249 -5.80 3.40 15.24
CA ILE A 249 -5.97 4.21 16.45
C ILE A 249 -4.62 4.43 17.14
N LEU A 250 -3.85 3.36 17.38
CA LEU A 250 -2.56 3.47 18.05
C LEU A 250 -1.52 4.19 17.16
N LEU A 251 -1.61 4.03 15.84
CA LEU A 251 -0.79 4.78 14.89
C LEU A 251 -0.98 6.28 15.10
N VAL A 252 -2.23 6.76 15.11
CA VAL A 252 -2.57 8.17 15.34
C VAL A 252 -2.12 8.60 16.74
N LEU A 253 -2.46 7.83 17.78
CA LEU A 253 -2.10 8.15 19.16
C LEU A 253 -0.59 8.35 19.34
N PHE A 254 0.25 7.50 18.74
CA PHE A 254 1.71 7.56 18.90
C PHE A 254 2.43 8.37 17.80
N THR A 255 1.71 8.97 16.85
CA THR A 255 2.26 9.82 15.77
C THR A 255 3.12 11.01 16.25
N PRO A 256 3.01 11.54 17.49
CA PRO A 256 3.95 12.55 17.99
C PRO A 256 5.38 12.02 18.23
N LEU A 257 5.54 10.75 18.62
CA LEU A 257 6.84 10.18 19.04
C LEU A 257 7.97 10.27 17.99
N PRO A 258 7.71 10.09 16.67
CA PRO A 258 8.69 10.34 15.62
C PRO A 258 9.33 11.72 15.60
N TYR A 259 8.64 12.72 16.15
CA TYR A 259 9.13 14.09 16.19
C TYR A 259 9.93 14.39 17.45
N THR A 260 9.70 13.64 18.52
CA THR A 260 10.28 13.90 19.84
C THR A 260 11.37 12.89 20.24
N ARG A 261 11.07 11.60 20.28
CA ARG A 261 11.97 10.57 20.83
C ARG A 261 12.25 9.36 19.94
N ASP A 262 11.28 8.90 19.14
CA ASP A 262 11.39 7.63 18.42
C ASP A 262 11.43 7.83 16.90
N ARG A 263 12.62 8.16 16.39
CA ARG A 263 12.85 8.31 14.95
C ARG A 263 12.64 7.02 14.16
N THR A 264 12.79 5.84 14.76
CA THR A 264 12.62 4.56 14.09
C THR A 264 11.15 4.30 13.80
N TYR A 265 10.28 4.56 14.77
CA TYR A 265 8.84 4.53 14.59
C TYR A 265 8.37 5.47 13.47
N GLY A 266 9.07 6.58 13.28
CA GLY A 266 8.82 7.54 12.19
C GLY A 266 8.80 6.93 10.80
N TYR A 267 9.60 5.90 10.51
CA TYR A 267 9.55 5.22 9.21
C TYR A 267 8.23 4.46 9.01
N ILE A 268 7.75 3.78 10.04
CA ILE A 268 6.48 3.04 10.00
C ILE A 268 5.33 4.04 9.81
N VAL A 269 5.30 5.11 10.63
CA VAL A 269 4.27 6.16 10.56
C VAL A 269 4.24 6.81 9.18
N LEU A 270 5.40 7.21 8.64
CA LEU A 270 5.48 7.86 7.34
C LEU A 270 5.03 6.92 6.22
N VAL A 271 5.51 5.67 6.16
CA VAL A 271 5.10 4.73 5.11
C VAL A 271 3.60 4.43 5.20
N PHE A 272 3.07 4.22 6.40
CA PHE A 272 1.66 3.93 6.62
C PHE A 272 0.77 5.11 6.23
N LEU A 273 0.94 6.27 6.89
CA LEU A 273 0.08 7.43 6.64
C LEU A 273 0.29 8.01 5.26
N GLY A 274 1.54 8.05 4.75
CA GLY A 274 1.83 8.54 3.41
C GLY A 274 1.17 7.71 2.32
N THR A 275 1.16 6.38 2.47
CA THR A 275 0.45 5.49 1.55
C THR A 275 -1.05 5.67 1.64
N LEU A 276 -1.61 5.80 2.87
CA LEU A 276 -3.03 6.06 3.09
C LEU A 276 -3.48 7.40 2.49
N LEU A 277 -2.65 8.44 2.61
CA LEU A 277 -2.89 9.75 2.01
C LEU A 277 -2.95 9.68 0.48
N GLY A 278 -2.22 8.76 -0.16
CA GLY A 278 -2.35 8.51 -1.60
C GLY A 278 -3.75 8.05 -2.00
N TYR A 279 -4.32 7.08 -1.27
CA TYR A 279 -5.69 6.61 -1.50
C TYR A 279 -6.74 7.65 -1.14
N ILE A 280 -6.56 8.39 -0.05
CA ILE A 280 -7.45 9.50 0.34
C ILE A 280 -7.41 10.59 -0.72
N GLY A 281 -6.23 10.97 -1.21
CA GLY A 281 -6.06 11.93 -2.29
C GLY A 281 -6.80 11.49 -3.55
N LEU A 282 -6.64 10.23 -3.96
CA LEU A 282 -7.39 9.65 -5.08
C LEU A 282 -8.92 9.73 -4.86
N TRP A 283 -9.38 9.45 -3.65
CA TRP A 283 -10.79 9.53 -3.30
C TRP A 283 -11.32 10.97 -3.40
N ILE A 284 -10.55 11.95 -2.89
CA ILE A 284 -10.90 13.37 -2.94
C ILE A 284 -11.08 13.85 -4.38
N ILE A 285 -10.15 13.51 -5.28
CA ILE A 285 -10.16 13.97 -6.69
C ILE A 285 -11.19 13.27 -7.58
N GLY A 286 -12.02 12.36 -7.04
CA GLY A 286 -13.15 11.76 -7.75
C GLY A 286 -13.12 10.24 -7.87
N GLY A 287 -12.03 9.57 -7.46
CA GLY A 287 -11.91 8.11 -7.45
C GLY A 287 -12.71 7.47 -6.32
N ARG A 288 -14.04 7.65 -6.31
CA ARG A 288 -14.94 7.24 -5.22
C ARG A 288 -15.23 5.76 -5.19
N THR A 289 -15.18 5.10 -6.35
CA THR A 289 -15.27 3.63 -6.42
C THR A 289 -13.91 3.02 -6.09
N GLN A 290 -13.58 2.97 -4.80
CA GLN A 290 -12.48 2.16 -4.29
C GLN A 290 -13.02 0.88 -3.66
N TYR A 291 -12.24 -0.19 -3.67
CA TYR A 291 -12.66 -1.49 -3.19
C TYR A 291 -11.76 -1.95 -2.05
N SER A 292 -12.34 -2.67 -1.09
CA SER A 292 -11.61 -3.08 0.12
C SER A 292 -10.44 -4.03 -0.17
N PHE A 293 -10.43 -4.72 -1.32
CA PHE A 293 -9.28 -5.54 -1.71
C PHE A 293 -8.01 -4.73 -2.00
N TYR A 294 -8.11 -3.42 -2.24
CA TYR A 294 -6.95 -2.52 -2.28
C TYR A 294 -6.24 -2.43 -0.92
N ALA A 295 -6.95 -2.74 0.17
CA ALA A 295 -6.43 -2.60 1.51
C ALA A 295 -5.35 -3.65 1.86
N ILE A 296 -5.17 -4.72 1.06
CA ILE A 296 -4.03 -5.65 1.21
C ILE A 296 -2.68 -4.92 1.24
N HIS A 297 -2.60 -3.74 0.61
CA HIS A 297 -1.46 -2.84 0.69
C HIS A 297 -1.04 -2.52 2.14
N PHE A 298 -2.02 -2.42 3.05
CA PHE A 298 -1.81 -2.07 4.45
C PHE A 298 -1.60 -3.26 5.36
N THR A 299 -1.91 -4.50 4.95
CA THR A 299 -1.75 -5.67 5.81
C THR A 299 -0.35 -5.77 6.43
N PRO A 300 0.77 -5.72 5.68
CA PRO A 300 2.09 -5.76 6.30
C PRO A 300 2.35 -4.55 7.22
N LEU A 301 1.78 -3.39 6.92
CA LEU A 301 1.97 -2.15 7.70
C LEU A 301 1.19 -2.19 9.03
N VAL A 302 -0.05 -2.68 9.02
CA VAL A 302 -0.91 -2.90 10.20
C VAL A 302 -0.18 -3.75 11.22
N TYR A 303 0.28 -4.93 10.81
CA TYR A 303 0.88 -5.88 11.72
C TYR A 303 2.28 -5.44 12.17
N THR A 304 3.07 -4.82 11.28
CA THR A 304 4.37 -4.24 11.67
C THR A 304 4.20 -3.11 12.68
N ASN A 305 3.20 -2.24 12.50
CA ASN A 305 2.90 -1.15 13.41
C ASN A 305 2.51 -1.65 14.81
N LEU A 306 1.57 -2.61 14.89
CA LEU A 306 1.20 -3.23 16.15
C LEU A 306 2.42 -3.87 16.84
N ALA A 307 3.20 -4.66 16.10
CA ALA A 307 4.38 -5.32 16.64
C ALA A 307 5.37 -4.32 17.25
N TYR A 308 5.64 -3.22 16.57
CA TYR A 308 6.51 -2.18 17.07
C TYR A 308 5.93 -1.52 18.34
N ILE A 309 4.66 -1.13 18.32
CA ILE A 309 4.01 -0.47 19.47
C ILE A 309 4.01 -1.37 20.70
N PHE A 310 3.60 -2.64 20.56
CA PHE A 310 3.53 -3.58 21.68
C PHE A 310 4.90 -3.96 22.26
N THR A 311 5.97 -3.87 21.47
CA THR A 311 7.32 -4.28 21.91
C THR A 311 8.23 -3.12 22.29
N LYS A 312 8.03 -1.93 21.70
CA LYS A 312 8.92 -0.77 21.87
C LYS A 312 8.26 0.43 22.52
N ILE A 313 6.94 0.61 22.39
CA ILE A 313 6.27 1.81 22.92
C ILE A 313 5.53 1.50 24.21
N LEU A 314 4.57 0.56 24.20
CA LEU A 314 3.73 0.28 25.36
C LEU A 314 4.49 -0.17 26.63
N PRO A 315 5.60 -0.94 26.53
CA PRO A 315 6.39 -1.29 27.71
C PRO A 315 7.10 -0.10 28.38
N HIS A 316 7.14 1.07 27.73
CA HIS A 316 7.88 2.25 28.14
C HIS A 316 6.89 3.38 28.48
N GLU A 317 6.47 3.46 29.75
CA GLU A 317 5.45 4.42 30.21
C GLU A 317 5.79 5.88 29.86
N GLU A 318 7.08 6.22 29.84
CA GLU A 318 7.56 7.56 29.48
C GLU A 318 7.20 7.93 28.05
N LEU A 319 7.26 6.98 27.10
CA LEU A 319 6.86 7.20 25.71
C LEU A 319 5.34 7.38 25.60
N VAL A 320 4.58 6.60 26.37
CA VAL A 320 3.11 6.72 26.40
C VAL A 320 2.68 8.08 26.95
N ARG A 321 3.25 8.48 28.10
CA ARG A 321 2.97 9.79 28.73
C ARG A 321 3.34 10.95 27.81
N GLU A 322 4.47 10.83 27.12
CA GLU A 322 4.93 11.84 26.17
C GLU A 322 3.97 11.98 24.98
N ALA A 323 3.59 10.88 24.33
CA ALA A 323 2.64 10.92 23.21
C ALA A 323 1.31 11.57 23.61
N VAL A 324 0.76 11.18 24.78
CA VAL A 324 -0.48 11.78 25.32
C VAL A 324 -0.28 13.26 25.68
N GLY A 325 0.87 13.61 26.27
CA GLY A 325 1.22 14.98 26.62
C GLY A 325 1.32 15.91 25.40
N GLU A 326 1.93 15.44 24.31
CA GLU A 326 2.02 16.17 23.05
C GLU A 326 0.63 16.37 22.42
N TRP A 327 -0.23 15.34 22.41
CA TRP A 327 -1.61 15.52 21.95
C TRP A 327 -2.41 16.50 22.80
N LYS A 328 -2.26 16.47 24.13
CA LYS A 328 -2.89 17.46 25.02
C LYS A 328 -2.44 18.88 24.67
N ARG A 329 -1.15 19.08 24.40
CA ARG A 329 -0.62 20.40 23.98
C ARG A 329 -1.25 20.84 22.66
N VAL A 330 -1.21 19.99 21.64
CA VAL A 330 -1.78 20.30 20.31
C VAL A 330 -3.27 20.63 20.39
N ILE A 331 -4.06 19.83 21.12
CA ILE A 331 -5.51 20.06 21.28
C ILE A 331 -5.77 21.37 22.04
N SER A 332 -5.02 21.65 23.11
CA SER A 332 -5.13 22.91 23.86
C SER A 332 -4.82 24.12 22.97
N ASP A 333 -3.79 24.02 22.13
CA ASP A 333 -3.41 25.10 21.20
C ASP A 333 -4.47 25.32 20.11
N ILE A 334 -5.15 24.27 19.65
CA ILE A 334 -6.25 24.39 18.69
C ILE A 334 -7.49 25.02 19.34
N ILE A 335 -7.88 24.54 20.52
CA ILE A 335 -9.05 25.06 21.25
C ILE A 335 -8.85 26.54 21.60
N SER A 336 -7.68 26.92 22.11
CA SER A 336 -7.39 28.32 22.46
C SER A 336 -7.48 29.25 21.24
N LYS A 337 -7.02 28.81 20.06
CA LYS A 337 -7.16 29.58 18.81
C LYS A 337 -8.60 29.70 18.34
N LEU A 338 -9.41 28.65 18.49
CA LEU A 338 -10.83 28.65 18.11
C LEU A 338 -11.69 29.49 19.04
N LEU A 339 -11.33 29.62 20.33
CA LEU A 339 -12.04 30.46 21.30
C LEU A 339 -11.68 31.95 21.20
N LEU A 340 -10.59 32.29 20.50
CA LEU A 340 -10.15 33.67 20.24
C LEU A 340 -10.69 34.24 18.91
N THR A 341 -11.42 33.43 18.13
CA THR A 341 -12.14 33.81 16.90
C THR A 341 -13.63 33.86 17.13
#